data_AF-A0A484MV21-F1
#
_entry.id   AF-A0A484MV21-F1
#
_cell.length_a   1.000
_cell.length_b   1.000
_cell.length_c   1.000
_cell.angle_alpha   90.00
_cell.angle_beta   90.00
_cell.angle_gamma   90.00
#
_symmetry.space_group_name_H-M   'P 1'
#
loop_
_entity.id
_entity.type
_entity.pdbx_description
1 polymer ?
#
loop_
_entity_poly.entity_id
_entity_poly.type
_entity_poly.pdbx_seq_one_letter_code
_entity_poly.pdbx_strand_id
1 'polypeptide(L)'
;MSSLSDRVSSLEDCSSENSHSSSSTGSSSLNSSPGQVPNSPIPDPHPVNQVPGETFEGRDDPVDDEPGPYDPEHETRDAWEARLHAAGYFPLPTFYVLDIPSRVSKIALNKIRRRLPDGYTLLYEPNWPNIVEPHREDRIGFHTISLDAGIVFPPRPLLTEVCHAFRILPGQITPNAHRYLHSFVNICTHLKIFPSLRLFLFCFEVLPGGAGCEGFVFFKARTGRKFISEVPQSNRGWKEKFVFIEFPPFFTPLAGLKWNDHLLDQEYAAPASSPDLEANLEILMRG
;
A
#
# COMPACT_ATOMS: atom_id res chain seq x y z
N MET A 1 -19.53 57.59 44.72
CA MET A 1 -19.20 58.02 43.35
C MET A 1 -19.55 56.84 42.45
N SER A 2 -20.79 56.77 41.98
CA SER A 2 -21.21 57.24 40.64
C SER A 2 -20.53 56.40 39.54
N SER A 3 -21.19 55.75 38.57
CA SER A 3 -22.59 55.73 38.14
C SER A 3 -22.63 54.89 36.84
N LEU A 4 -23.66 54.04 36.66
CA LEU A 4 -24.36 53.73 35.38
C LEU A 4 -23.58 53.11 34.19
N SER A 5 -24.11 52.30 33.26
CA SER A 5 -25.29 51.43 33.09
C SER A 5 -25.33 51.03 31.59
N ASP A 6 -25.76 49.79 31.31
CA ASP A 6 -26.62 49.32 30.21
C ASP A 6 -26.29 49.53 28.71
N ARG A 7 -26.22 48.39 27.99
CA ARG A 7 -27.04 47.99 26.80
C ARG A 7 -26.54 46.63 26.28
N VAL A 8 -27.24 45.48 26.34
CA VAL A 8 -28.55 45.02 25.84
C VAL A 8 -28.61 44.78 24.31
N SER A 9 -29.09 43.56 23.97
CA SER A 9 -29.73 43.03 22.74
C SER A 9 -28.83 42.59 21.58
N SER A 10 -28.72 41.28 21.25
CA SER A 10 -29.71 40.28 20.79
C SER A 10 -29.97 40.35 19.28
N LEU A 11 -29.70 39.26 18.55
CA LEU A 11 -30.61 38.79 17.52
C LEU A 11 -30.50 37.26 17.38
N GLU A 12 -31.66 36.62 17.47
CA GLU A 12 -31.93 35.20 17.35
C GLU A 12 -32.15 34.78 15.89
N ASP A 13 -32.18 33.45 15.73
CA ASP A 13 -33.00 32.65 14.82
C ASP A 13 -32.79 32.70 13.31
N CYS A 14 -32.54 31.49 12.77
CA CYS A 14 -33.39 30.93 11.72
C CYS A 14 -33.47 29.41 11.90
N SER A 15 -34.58 28.96 12.49
CA SER A 15 -35.09 27.59 12.32
C SER A 15 -35.91 27.53 11.02
N SER A 16 -35.85 26.40 10.31
CA SER A 16 -36.96 25.96 9.49
C SER A 16 -37.10 24.44 9.53
N GLU A 17 -38.19 24.01 10.16
CA GLU A 17 -38.78 22.68 10.02
C GLU A 17 -39.53 22.58 8.68
N ASN A 18 -39.53 21.37 8.10
CA ASN A 18 -40.70 20.70 7.50
C ASN A 18 -40.25 19.27 7.11
N SER A 19 -40.72 18.20 7.75
CA SER A 19 -42.08 17.59 7.76
C SER A 19 -42.26 16.50 6.69
N HIS A 20 -42.43 15.24 7.18
CA HIS A 20 -43.38 14.18 6.75
C HIS A 20 -43.28 13.62 5.29
N SER A 21 -43.45 12.33 4.92
CA SER A 21 -43.78 11.04 5.55
C SER A 21 -43.66 9.91 4.48
N SER A 22 -43.37 8.67 4.91
CA SER A 22 -43.91 7.31 4.54
C SER A 22 -44.59 7.07 3.16
N SER A 23 -44.63 5.91 2.48
CA SER A 23 -44.29 4.49 2.72
C SER A 23 -44.70 3.64 1.49
N SER A 24 -43.95 2.55 1.25
CA SER A 24 -44.33 1.17 0.81
C SER A 24 -45.44 0.85 -0.21
N THR A 25 -45.10 -0.05 -1.15
CA THR A 25 -45.77 -1.33 -1.57
C THR A 25 -45.00 -1.83 -2.81
N GLY A 26 -44.72 -3.11 -3.09
CA GLY A 26 -45.25 -4.39 -2.64
C GLY A 26 -45.65 -5.22 -3.89
N SER A 27 -45.31 -6.52 -3.88
CA SER A 27 -45.74 -7.62 -4.79
C SER A 27 -44.93 -7.83 -6.10
N SER A 28 -44.76 -9.03 -6.66
CA SER A 28 -44.76 -10.43 -6.21
C SER A 28 -44.36 -11.33 -7.41
N SER A 29 -43.84 -12.50 -7.09
CA SER A 29 -43.31 -13.59 -7.92
C SER A 29 -44.20 -14.10 -9.07
N LEU A 30 -43.56 -14.70 -10.10
CA LEU A 30 -44.06 -15.92 -10.74
C LEU A 30 -42.88 -16.81 -11.20
N ASN A 31 -42.92 -18.04 -10.72
CA ASN A 31 -42.09 -19.18 -11.11
C ASN A 31 -42.38 -19.58 -12.57
N SER A 32 -41.36 -20.06 -13.29
CA SER A 32 -41.54 -21.00 -14.40
C SER A 32 -40.36 -21.97 -14.42
N SER A 33 -40.64 -23.26 -14.18
CA SER A 33 -39.67 -24.36 -14.31
C SER A 33 -39.62 -24.86 -15.79
N PRO A 34 -38.78 -25.85 -16.14
CA PRO A 34 -37.59 -25.67 -16.96
C PRO A 34 -37.79 -26.17 -18.40
N GLY A 35 -37.50 -25.32 -19.38
CA GLY A 35 -37.35 -25.75 -20.77
C GLY A 35 -35.98 -26.39 -20.96
N GLN A 36 -35.93 -27.70 -21.23
CA GLN A 36 -34.76 -28.37 -21.78
C GLN A 36 -34.38 -27.69 -23.10
N VAL A 37 -33.18 -27.13 -23.15
CA VAL A 37 -32.51 -26.70 -24.38
C VAL A 37 -31.22 -27.54 -24.49
N PRO A 38 -30.86 -28.04 -25.69
CA PRO A 38 -29.82 -29.07 -25.83
C PRO A 38 -28.45 -28.56 -25.36
N ASN A 39 -27.74 -29.40 -24.60
CA ASN A 39 -26.34 -29.18 -24.23
C ASN A 39 -25.46 -29.09 -25.49
N SER A 40 -25.17 -27.87 -25.93
CA SER A 40 -24.01 -27.60 -26.76
C SER A 40 -22.80 -27.45 -25.83
N PRO A 41 -21.67 -28.16 -26.05
CA PRO A 41 -20.48 -27.97 -25.24
C PRO A 41 -19.96 -26.55 -25.47
N ILE A 42 -19.88 -25.77 -24.40
CA ILE A 42 -19.18 -24.48 -24.36
C ILE A 42 -17.71 -24.77 -24.67
N PRO A 43 -17.09 -24.17 -25.70
CA PRO A 43 -15.65 -24.31 -25.89
C PRO A 43 -14.93 -23.62 -24.74
N ASP A 44 -13.99 -24.33 -24.11
CA ASP A 44 -13.11 -23.75 -23.10
C ASP A 44 -12.50 -22.43 -23.60
N PRO A 45 -12.36 -21.40 -22.75
CA PRO A 45 -11.66 -20.18 -23.13
C PRO A 45 -10.17 -20.51 -23.31
N HIS A 46 -9.76 -20.81 -24.53
CA HIS A 46 -8.37 -20.82 -24.93
C HIS A 46 -7.81 -19.39 -24.86
N PRO A 47 -6.64 -19.16 -24.25
CA PRO A 47 -5.98 -17.87 -24.31
C PRO A 47 -5.46 -17.64 -25.73
N VAL A 48 -6.23 -16.89 -26.53
CA VAL A 48 -5.84 -16.45 -27.87
C VAL A 48 -5.09 -15.14 -27.76
N ASN A 49 -3.75 -15.26 -27.74
CA ASN A 49 -2.75 -14.40 -28.40
C ASN A 49 -1.41 -14.55 -27.66
N GLN A 50 -0.72 -15.65 -27.92
CA GLN A 50 0.73 -15.64 -27.85
C GLN A 50 1.23 -14.96 -29.12
N VAL A 51 1.85 -13.79 -28.98
CA VAL A 51 2.74 -13.27 -30.01
C VAL A 51 4.04 -14.09 -29.90
N PRO A 52 4.49 -14.78 -30.96
CA PRO A 52 5.73 -15.55 -30.93
C PRO A 52 6.93 -14.61 -31.09
N GLY A 53 7.86 -14.66 -30.15
CA GLY A 53 9.22 -14.18 -30.32
C GLY A 53 9.47 -12.73 -29.91
N GLU A 54 9.62 -12.51 -28.61
CA GLU A 54 10.69 -11.67 -28.10
C GLU A 54 11.33 -12.44 -26.94
N THR A 55 12.47 -13.05 -27.23
CA THR A 55 13.34 -13.62 -26.21
C THR A 55 13.73 -12.48 -25.27
N PHE A 56 13.29 -12.57 -24.03
CA PHE A 56 13.71 -11.67 -22.97
C PHE A 56 15.24 -11.76 -22.83
N GLU A 57 15.95 -10.67 -23.07
CA GLU A 57 17.18 -10.41 -22.31
C GLU A 57 16.78 -9.71 -21.00
N GLY A 58 16.00 -10.42 -20.19
CA GLY A 58 15.61 -10.02 -18.85
C GLY A 58 15.88 -11.19 -17.95
N ARG A 59 17.18 -11.39 -17.63
CA ARG A 59 17.75 -12.41 -16.74
C ARG A 59 16.73 -13.49 -16.34
N ASP A 60 16.54 -14.47 -17.23
CA ASP A 60 15.86 -15.73 -16.91
C ASP A 60 16.74 -16.46 -15.88
N ASP A 61 16.56 -16.12 -14.60
CA ASP A 61 16.85 -16.92 -13.39
C ASP A 61 16.73 -15.98 -12.16
N PRO A 62 16.08 -16.39 -11.04
CA PRO A 62 16.13 -15.63 -9.80
C PRO A 62 17.55 -15.76 -9.28
N VAL A 63 18.34 -14.73 -9.51
CA VAL A 63 19.74 -14.84 -9.18
C VAL A 63 19.90 -14.71 -7.68
N ASP A 64 20.35 -15.80 -7.10
CA ASP A 64 20.78 -16.02 -5.72
C ASP A 64 22.01 -15.17 -5.31
N ASP A 65 22.28 -14.06 -6.03
CA ASP A 65 23.38 -13.11 -5.78
C ASP A 65 22.94 -11.96 -4.83
N GLU A 66 21.81 -12.09 -4.12
CA GLU A 66 21.41 -11.09 -3.14
C GLU A 66 22.47 -11.02 -2.02
N PRO A 67 22.99 -9.83 -1.68
CA PRO A 67 23.90 -9.68 -0.57
C PRO A 67 23.28 -10.23 0.72
N GLY A 68 24.03 -11.08 1.44
CA GLY A 68 23.64 -11.53 2.77
C GLY A 68 23.45 -10.35 3.75
N PRO A 69 22.65 -10.53 4.82
CA PRO A 69 22.32 -9.48 5.79
C PRO A 69 23.58 -8.98 6.50
N TYR A 70 23.49 -7.80 7.12
CA TYR A 70 24.60 -7.24 7.88
C TYR A 70 25.01 -8.13 9.05
N ASP A 71 26.29 -8.51 9.09
CA ASP A 71 26.88 -9.29 10.20
C ASP A 71 27.94 -8.48 10.98
N PRO A 72 27.59 -7.88 12.13
CA PRO A 72 28.51 -7.05 12.89
C PRO A 72 29.69 -7.82 13.51
N GLU A 73 29.64 -9.15 13.58
CA GLU A 73 30.74 -9.96 14.12
C GLU A 73 31.84 -10.20 13.08
N HIS A 74 31.49 -10.18 11.80
CA HIS A 74 32.37 -10.60 10.70
C HIS A 74 32.67 -9.51 9.67
N GLU A 75 31.91 -8.42 9.62
CA GLU A 75 32.13 -7.29 8.71
C GLU A 75 31.89 -5.93 9.38
N THR A 76 32.62 -4.91 8.93
CA THR A 76 32.35 -3.53 9.34
C THR A 76 31.14 -2.98 8.57
N ARG A 77 30.47 -1.98 9.14
CA ARG A 77 29.35 -1.29 8.49
C ARG A 77 29.72 -0.79 7.09
N ASP A 78 30.85 -0.09 6.97
CA ASP A 78 31.30 0.48 5.69
C ASP A 78 31.58 -0.60 4.64
N ALA A 79 32.12 -1.76 5.05
CA ALA A 79 32.37 -2.87 4.14
C ALA A 79 31.06 -3.52 3.65
N TRP A 80 30.08 -3.68 4.54
CA TRP A 80 28.74 -4.15 4.19
C TRP A 80 28.04 -3.20 3.21
N GLU A 81 28.06 -1.89 3.48
CA GLU A 81 27.47 -0.88 2.60
C GLU A 81 28.16 -0.88 1.23
N ALA A 82 29.49 -0.95 1.19
CA ALA A 82 30.23 -1.05 -0.06
C ALA A 82 29.86 -2.32 -0.86
N ARG A 83 29.66 -3.45 -0.18
CA ARG A 83 29.20 -4.72 -0.79
C ARG A 83 27.78 -4.58 -1.36
N LEU A 84 26.87 -3.93 -0.64
CA LEU A 84 25.51 -3.64 -1.13
C LEU A 84 25.54 -2.77 -2.38
N HIS A 85 26.28 -1.66 -2.35
CA HIS A 85 26.40 -0.75 -3.49
C HIS A 85 26.98 -1.43 -4.72
N ALA A 86 28.00 -2.27 -4.55
CA ALA A 86 28.57 -3.07 -5.63
C ALA A 86 27.56 -4.04 -6.26
N ALA A 87 26.56 -4.49 -5.50
CA ALA A 87 25.50 -5.37 -5.95
C ALA A 87 24.24 -4.62 -6.44
N GLY A 88 24.25 -3.28 -6.48
CA GLY A 88 23.12 -2.47 -6.92
C GLY A 88 22.04 -2.26 -5.85
N TYR A 89 22.43 -2.21 -4.57
CA TYR A 89 21.51 -1.98 -3.45
C TYR A 89 21.95 -0.78 -2.59
N PHE A 90 20.97 -0.16 -1.92
CA PHE A 90 21.17 0.83 -0.87
C PHE A 90 20.93 0.22 0.52
N PRO A 91 21.72 0.62 1.53
CA PRO A 91 21.45 0.22 2.90
C PRO A 91 20.10 0.78 3.39
N LEU A 92 19.36 -0.06 4.10
CA LEU A 92 18.09 0.27 4.75
C LEU A 92 18.13 -0.16 6.22
N PRO A 93 18.94 0.52 7.05
CA PRO A 93 19.26 0.03 8.38
C PRO A 93 18.03 -0.16 9.29
N THR A 94 17.94 -1.32 9.91
CA THR A 94 16.78 -1.74 10.71
C THR A 94 16.87 -1.35 12.18
N PHE A 95 18.06 -0.98 12.68
CA PHE A 95 18.31 -0.70 14.10
C PHE A 95 17.33 0.30 14.70
N TYR A 96 16.97 1.34 13.94
CA TYR A 96 16.06 2.37 14.39
C TYR A 96 14.65 1.82 14.65
N VAL A 97 14.22 0.82 13.89
CA VAL A 97 12.86 0.26 13.94
C VAL A 97 12.72 -0.78 15.05
N LEU A 98 13.81 -1.47 15.40
CA LEU A 98 13.80 -2.53 16.41
C LEU A 98 13.50 -2.02 17.83
N ASP A 99 13.73 -0.73 18.09
CA ASP A 99 13.49 -0.09 19.39
C ASP A 99 12.16 0.67 19.49
N ILE A 100 11.25 0.53 18.51
CA ILE A 100 9.98 1.28 18.45
C ILE A 100 8.81 0.41 18.94
N PRO A 101 8.34 0.58 20.20
CA PRO A 101 7.16 -0.12 20.68
C PRO A 101 5.87 0.47 20.09
N SER A 102 4.81 -0.33 20.04
CA SER A 102 3.50 0.13 19.53
C SER A 102 2.59 0.70 20.62
N ARG A 103 1.99 1.85 20.34
CA ARG A 103 1.02 2.56 21.18
C ARG A 103 -0.24 2.87 20.37
N VAL A 104 -1.22 1.97 20.41
CA VAL A 104 -2.49 2.12 19.69
C VAL A 104 -3.67 2.12 20.67
N SER A 105 -4.56 3.11 20.55
CA SER A 105 -5.72 3.21 21.44
C SER A 105 -6.77 2.15 21.12
N LYS A 106 -7.53 1.73 22.13
CA LYS A 106 -8.66 0.78 21.95
C LYS A 106 -9.67 1.25 20.90
N ILE A 107 -9.90 2.57 20.81
CA ILE A 107 -10.79 3.16 19.80
C ILE A 107 -10.24 2.94 18.39
N ALA A 108 -8.95 3.17 18.17
CA ALA A 108 -8.30 2.94 16.87
C ALA A 108 -8.33 1.45 16.49
N LEU A 109 -8.05 0.55 17.44
CA LEU A 109 -8.14 -0.90 17.22
C LEU A 109 -9.56 -1.31 16.79
N ASN A 110 -10.59 -0.80 17.47
CA ASN A 110 -11.98 -1.09 17.11
C ASN A 110 -12.36 -0.56 15.73
N LYS A 111 -11.86 0.63 15.35
CA LYS A 111 -12.06 1.19 14.00
C LYS A 111 -11.42 0.30 12.94
N ILE A 112 -10.21 -0.20 13.16
CA ILE A 112 -9.53 -1.09 12.22
C ILE A 112 -10.28 -2.42 12.10
N ARG A 113 -10.63 -3.04 13.23
CA ARG A 113 -11.34 -4.34 13.26
C ARG A 113 -12.63 -4.33 12.45
N ARG A 114 -13.41 -3.24 12.51
CA ARG A 114 -14.67 -3.08 11.76
C ARG A 114 -14.49 -2.95 10.24
N ARG A 115 -13.28 -2.66 9.76
CA ARG A 115 -12.98 -2.49 8.33
C ARG A 115 -12.32 -3.73 7.72
N LEU A 116 -11.89 -4.68 8.54
CA LEU A 116 -11.30 -5.91 8.05
C LEU A 116 -12.40 -6.83 7.48
N PRO A 117 -12.17 -7.44 6.30
CA PRO A 117 -13.07 -8.46 5.77
C PRO A 117 -13.07 -9.72 6.64
N ASP A 118 -14.08 -10.57 6.44
CA ASP A 118 -14.15 -11.88 7.08
C ASP A 118 -12.90 -12.72 6.78
N GLY A 119 -12.43 -13.45 7.79
CA GLY A 119 -11.22 -14.26 7.73
C GLY A 119 -9.91 -13.52 8.04
N TYR A 120 -9.90 -12.19 8.09
CA TYR A 120 -8.74 -11.41 8.53
C TYR A 120 -8.85 -11.07 10.02
N THR A 121 -7.79 -11.34 10.79
CA THR A 121 -7.79 -11.11 12.24
C THR A 121 -6.88 -9.95 12.60
N LEU A 122 -7.42 -8.95 13.30
CA LEU A 122 -6.62 -7.88 13.91
C LEU A 122 -5.96 -8.39 15.19
N LEU A 123 -4.62 -8.35 15.23
CA LEU A 123 -3.81 -8.68 16.38
C LEU A 123 -3.07 -7.44 16.91
N TYR A 124 -3.05 -7.30 18.23
CA TYR A 124 -2.32 -6.22 18.91
C TYR A 124 -2.02 -6.62 20.35
N GLU A 125 -0.74 -6.70 20.67
CA GLU A 125 -0.26 -6.87 22.04
C GLU A 125 0.61 -5.66 22.45
N PRO A 126 0.30 -4.98 23.57
CA PRO A 126 1.05 -3.80 24.00
C PRO A 126 2.53 -4.04 24.31
N ASN A 127 2.92 -5.28 24.57
CA ASN A 127 4.28 -5.68 24.93
C ASN A 127 5.08 -6.24 23.75
N TRP A 128 4.53 -6.25 22.54
CA TRP A 128 5.31 -6.59 21.36
C TRP A 128 6.42 -5.55 21.15
N PRO A 129 7.67 -6.00 20.90
CA PRO A 129 8.84 -5.14 21.00
C PRO A 129 8.89 -4.12 19.86
N ASN A 130 8.57 -4.55 18.63
CA ASN A 130 8.61 -3.72 17.42
C ASN A 130 7.71 -4.31 16.33
N ILE A 131 7.66 -3.63 15.17
CA ILE A 131 6.88 -4.08 13.99
C ILE A 131 7.54 -5.27 13.26
N VAL A 132 8.79 -5.60 13.58
CA VAL A 132 9.60 -6.60 12.89
C VAL A 132 9.42 -7.99 13.50
N GLU A 133 9.66 -8.16 14.79
CA GLU A 133 9.75 -9.48 15.43
C GLU A 133 8.47 -10.33 15.36
N PRO A 134 7.26 -9.77 15.55
CA PRO A 134 6.04 -10.56 15.42
C PRO A 134 5.68 -10.90 13.96
N HIS A 135 6.40 -10.40 12.95
CA HIS A 135 6.12 -10.74 11.55
C HIS A 135 6.26 -12.25 11.29
N ARG A 136 5.36 -12.80 10.49
CA ARG A 136 5.34 -14.18 9.97
C ARG A 136 4.71 -14.17 8.58
N GLU A 137 4.78 -15.27 7.85
CA GLU A 137 4.22 -15.38 6.49
C GLU A 137 2.72 -15.03 6.40
N ASP A 138 1.96 -15.38 7.44
CA ASP A 138 0.52 -15.15 7.58
C ASP A 138 0.17 -13.96 8.48
N ARG A 139 1.16 -13.33 9.13
CA ARG A 139 0.95 -12.25 10.10
C ARG A 139 1.88 -11.08 9.81
N ILE A 140 1.30 -10.01 9.26
CA ILE A 140 2.07 -8.87 8.74
C ILE A 140 1.80 -7.62 9.58
N GLY A 141 2.85 -6.88 9.90
CA GLY A 141 2.77 -5.59 10.57
C GLY A 141 2.34 -4.47 9.63
N PHE A 142 1.39 -3.64 10.07
CA PHE A 142 0.91 -2.46 9.36
C PHE A 142 0.84 -1.25 10.29
N HIS A 143 1.31 -0.10 9.81
CA HIS A 143 1.02 1.15 10.49
C HIS A 143 -0.46 1.49 10.39
N THR A 144 -1.07 1.93 11.50
CA THR A 144 -2.52 2.20 11.54
C THR A 144 -2.92 3.29 10.55
N ILE A 145 -2.04 4.27 10.35
CA ILE A 145 -2.22 5.32 9.35
C ILE A 145 -2.18 4.75 7.92
N SER A 146 -1.36 3.74 7.65
CA SER A 146 -1.31 3.10 6.32
C SER A 146 -2.61 2.34 6.03
N LEU A 147 -3.21 1.73 7.06
CA LEU A 147 -4.56 1.14 6.96
C LEU A 147 -5.64 2.19 6.71
N ASP A 148 -5.48 3.40 7.22
CA ASP A 148 -6.38 4.53 6.91
C ASP A 148 -6.04 5.19 5.55
N ALA A 149 -4.84 4.97 5.02
CA ALA A 149 -4.34 5.53 3.76
C ALA A 149 -4.77 4.74 2.51
N GLY A 150 -5.69 3.79 2.65
CA GLY A 150 -6.26 3.07 1.51
C GLY A 150 -5.64 1.69 1.24
N ILE A 151 -4.95 1.09 2.21
CA ILE A 151 -4.73 -0.37 2.15
C ILE A 151 -6.11 -1.05 2.17
N VAL A 152 -6.36 -1.86 1.15
CA VAL A 152 -7.56 -2.68 0.99
C VAL A 152 -7.17 -4.14 1.19
N PHE A 153 -8.07 -4.93 1.77
CA PHE A 153 -7.90 -6.38 1.94
C PHE A 153 -8.87 -7.13 1.01
N PRO A 154 -8.42 -8.15 0.27
CA PRO A 154 -7.01 -8.57 0.11
C PRO A 154 -6.12 -7.47 -0.48
N PRO A 155 -4.80 -7.43 -0.16
CA PRO A 155 -3.87 -6.48 -0.74
C PRO A 155 -3.97 -6.46 -2.26
N ARG A 156 -4.04 -5.26 -2.85
CA ARG A 156 -4.12 -5.13 -4.31
C ARG A 156 -2.84 -5.64 -4.98
N PRO A 157 -2.93 -6.24 -6.18
CA PRO A 157 -1.77 -6.84 -6.86
C PRO A 157 -0.54 -5.95 -6.87
N LEU A 158 -0.69 -4.66 -7.23
CA LEU A 158 0.42 -3.72 -7.30
C LEU A 158 1.18 -3.53 -5.97
N LEU A 159 0.50 -3.58 -4.82
CA LEU A 159 1.21 -3.53 -3.52
C LEU A 159 2.06 -4.77 -3.31
N THR A 160 1.50 -5.94 -3.61
CA THR A 160 2.21 -7.22 -3.52
C THR A 160 3.40 -7.25 -4.48
N GLU A 161 3.21 -6.81 -5.73
CA GLU A 161 4.28 -6.72 -6.74
C GLU A 161 5.41 -5.79 -6.32
N VAL A 162 5.10 -4.59 -5.78
CA VAL A 162 6.12 -3.68 -5.24
C VAL A 162 6.86 -4.31 -4.06
N CYS A 163 6.14 -4.96 -3.14
CA CYS A 163 6.76 -5.65 -2.01
C CYS A 163 7.74 -6.75 -2.46
N HIS A 164 7.36 -7.56 -3.45
CA HIS A 164 8.26 -8.61 -3.98
C HIS A 164 9.43 -8.04 -4.79
N ALA A 165 9.18 -7.05 -5.66
CA ALA A 165 10.22 -6.45 -6.50
C ALA A 165 11.34 -5.80 -5.69
N PHE A 166 11.00 -5.20 -4.53
CA PHE A 166 11.96 -4.55 -3.64
C PHE A 166 12.28 -5.39 -2.39
N ARG A 167 11.69 -6.60 -2.28
CA ARG A 167 11.81 -7.51 -1.13
C ARG A 167 11.50 -6.84 0.21
N ILE A 168 10.50 -5.96 0.24
CA ILE A 168 10.09 -5.20 1.44
C ILE A 168 8.70 -5.59 1.90
N LEU A 169 8.44 -5.43 3.20
CA LEU A 169 7.12 -5.62 3.78
C LEU A 169 6.25 -4.34 3.70
N PRO A 170 4.91 -4.46 3.72
CA PRO A 170 4.02 -3.29 3.79
C PRO A 170 4.30 -2.37 4.99
N GLY A 171 4.78 -2.93 6.11
CA GLY A 171 5.22 -2.17 7.29
C GLY A 171 6.45 -1.30 7.04
N GLN A 172 7.32 -1.65 6.07
CA GLN A 172 8.47 -0.83 5.68
C GLN A 172 8.04 0.38 4.84
N ILE A 173 6.88 0.35 4.19
CA ILE A 173 6.42 1.44 3.33
C ILE A 173 5.80 2.55 4.18
N THR A 174 6.28 3.78 4.00
CA THR A 174 5.78 4.95 4.72
C THR A 174 4.30 5.24 4.39
N PRO A 175 3.55 5.87 5.30
CA PRO A 175 2.17 6.27 5.07
C PRO A 175 1.87 6.99 3.77
N ASN A 176 2.71 7.96 3.39
CA ASN A 176 2.50 8.72 2.16
C ASN A 176 2.80 7.88 0.91
N ALA A 177 3.75 6.95 0.99
CA ALA A 177 4.01 6.01 -0.09
C ALA A 177 2.81 5.08 -0.32
N HIS A 178 2.17 4.59 0.76
CA HIS A 178 0.88 3.89 0.64
C HIS A 178 -0.20 4.74 -0.01
N ARG A 179 -0.29 6.05 0.30
CA ARG A 179 -1.23 6.96 -0.38
C ARG A 179 -0.94 7.13 -1.85
N TYR A 180 0.33 7.30 -2.24
CA TYR A 180 0.72 7.39 -3.65
C TYR A 180 0.33 6.14 -4.42
N LEU A 181 0.66 4.97 -3.88
CA LEU A 181 0.26 3.70 -4.47
C LEU A 181 -1.26 3.57 -4.53
N HIS A 182 -1.95 4.00 -3.47
CA HIS A 182 -3.39 3.93 -3.40
C HIS A 182 -4.05 4.75 -4.52
N SER A 183 -3.68 6.03 -4.58
CA SER A 183 -4.16 7.00 -5.54
C SER A 183 -3.78 6.65 -6.97
N PHE A 184 -2.55 6.15 -7.21
CA PHE A 184 -2.11 5.70 -8.53
C PHE A 184 -3.07 4.67 -9.13
N VAL A 185 -3.38 3.61 -8.37
CA VAL A 185 -4.29 2.55 -8.83
C VAL A 185 -5.70 3.11 -9.07
N ASN A 186 -6.19 4.01 -8.21
CA ASN A 186 -7.53 4.58 -8.37
C ASN A 186 -7.62 5.48 -9.61
N ILE A 187 -6.60 6.32 -9.85
CA ILE A 187 -6.50 7.17 -11.04
C ILE A 187 -6.43 6.30 -12.30
N CYS A 188 -5.57 5.28 -12.32
CA CYS A 188 -5.50 4.33 -13.43
C CYS A 188 -6.86 3.68 -13.69
N THR A 189 -7.56 3.22 -12.64
CA THR A 189 -8.89 2.61 -12.74
C THR A 189 -9.93 3.56 -13.32
N HIS A 190 -9.89 4.84 -12.92
CA HIS A 190 -10.78 5.88 -13.43
C HIS A 190 -10.52 6.14 -14.92
N LEU A 191 -9.25 6.27 -15.30
CA LEU A 191 -8.78 6.55 -16.66
C LEU A 191 -8.73 5.30 -17.57
N LYS A 192 -9.16 4.14 -17.06
CA LYS A 192 -9.13 2.85 -17.79
C LYS A 192 -7.74 2.40 -18.23
N ILE A 193 -6.72 2.78 -17.46
CA ILE A 193 -5.33 2.34 -17.60
C ILE A 193 -5.10 1.15 -16.66
N PHE A 194 -4.35 0.16 -17.12
CA PHE A 194 -3.94 -0.97 -16.28
C PHE A 194 -2.80 -0.54 -15.31
N PRO A 195 -2.98 -0.63 -13.98
CA PRO A 195 -1.99 -0.19 -13.01
C PRO A 195 -0.89 -1.24 -12.79
N SER A 196 0.06 -1.34 -13.72
CA SER A 196 1.18 -2.29 -13.62
C SER A 196 2.33 -1.75 -12.77
N LEU A 197 3.14 -2.68 -12.22
CA LEU A 197 4.41 -2.34 -11.58
C LEU A 197 5.32 -1.51 -12.51
N ARG A 198 5.41 -1.90 -13.80
CA ARG A 198 6.22 -1.20 -14.80
C ARG A 198 5.78 0.26 -14.96
N LEU A 199 4.48 0.52 -15.11
CA LEU A 199 3.98 1.89 -15.19
C LEU A 199 4.19 2.66 -13.89
N PHE A 200 4.00 2.00 -12.74
CA PHE A 200 4.26 2.61 -11.44
C PHE A 200 5.73 3.05 -11.30
N LEU A 201 6.69 2.19 -11.61
CA LEU A 201 8.13 2.50 -11.54
C LEU A 201 8.60 3.45 -12.63
N PHE A 202 7.84 3.55 -13.73
CA PHE A 202 8.00 4.61 -14.70
C PHE A 202 7.56 5.96 -14.12
N CYS A 203 6.51 6.03 -13.33
CA CYS A 203 6.06 7.30 -12.72
C CYS A 203 6.80 7.66 -11.43
N PHE A 204 7.21 6.67 -10.64
CA PHE A 204 7.70 6.85 -9.27
C PHE A 204 9.06 6.17 -9.03
N GLU A 205 9.78 6.80 -8.13
CA GLU A 205 11.03 6.39 -7.48
C GLU A 205 10.67 5.69 -6.16
N VAL A 206 11.27 4.53 -5.89
CA VAL A 206 11.22 3.82 -4.60
C VAL A 206 12.52 4.07 -3.83
N LEU A 207 12.49 4.90 -2.79
CA LEU A 207 13.69 5.43 -2.14
C LEU A 207 13.79 4.98 -0.67
N PRO A 208 15.02 4.77 -0.14
CA PRO A 208 15.23 4.55 1.28
C PRO A 208 14.94 5.83 2.06
N GLY A 209 14.34 5.71 3.24
CA GLY A 209 14.04 6.83 4.13
C GLY A 209 15.31 7.53 4.59
N GLY A 210 15.27 8.87 4.62
CA GLY A 210 16.36 9.69 5.14
C GLY A 210 16.39 9.74 6.67
N ALA A 211 17.14 10.71 7.21
CA ALA A 211 17.33 10.88 8.65
C ALA A 211 16.02 10.88 9.44
N GLY A 212 15.95 10.02 10.46
CA GLY A 212 14.77 9.80 11.28
C GLY A 212 13.67 9.01 10.58
N CYS A 213 13.89 8.40 9.42
CA CYS A 213 13.01 7.41 8.79
C CYS A 213 13.82 6.20 8.27
N GLU A 214 14.96 5.93 8.89
CA GLU A 214 15.81 4.79 8.61
C GLU A 214 15.01 3.48 8.76
N GLY A 215 15.26 2.52 7.89
CA GLY A 215 14.52 1.25 7.87
C GLY A 215 13.19 1.30 7.10
N PHE A 216 12.75 2.47 6.63
CA PHE A 216 11.51 2.65 5.89
C PHE A 216 11.72 3.11 4.45
N VAL A 217 10.72 2.91 3.60
CA VAL A 217 10.74 3.20 2.17
C VAL A 217 9.69 4.24 1.82
N PHE A 218 10.04 5.21 0.98
CA PHE A 218 9.11 6.21 0.46
C PHE A 218 9.06 6.22 -1.06
N PHE A 219 7.96 6.74 -1.60
CA PHE A 219 7.79 6.93 -3.03
C PHE A 219 7.85 8.41 -3.39
N LYS A 220 8.52 8.70 -4.49
CA LYS A 220 8.66 10.06 -5.03
C LYS A 220 8.33 10.04 -6.51
N ALA A 221 7.53 10.98 -6.99
CA ALA A 221 7.30 11.10 -8.43
C ALA A 221 8.63 11.46 -9.13
N ARG A 222 8.93 10.78 -10.24
CA ARG A 222 10.06 11.13 -11.10
C ARG A 222 9.88 12.53 -11.68
N THR A 223 10.99 13.16 -12.05
CA THR A 223 11.00 14.53 -12.63
C THR A 223 10.03 14.63 -13.81
N GLY A 224 9.12 15.61 -13.75
CA GLY A 224 8.10 15.83 -14.79
C GLY A 224 6.93 14.85 -14.79
N ARG A 225 6.84 13.91 -13.84
CA ARG A 225 5.82 12.85 -13.79
C ARG A 225 4.89 12.95 -12.57
N LYS A 226 4.77 14.14 -11.99
CA LYS A 226 3.96 14.36 -10.79
C LYS A 226 2.53 14.75 -11.15
N PHE A 227 1.60 13.82 -10.96
CA PHE A 227 0.14 14.03 -11.11
C PHE A 227 -0.63 13.81 -9.80
N ILE A 228 0.05 13.40 -8.71
CA ILE A 228 -0.55 13.25 -7.38
C ILE A 228 0.03 14.34 -6.46
N SER A 229 -0.82 15.25 -5.97
CA SER A 229 -0.41 16.41 -5.17
C SER A 229 -1.00 16.43 -3.75
N GLU A 230 -2.12 15.75 -3.51
CA GLU A 230 -2.90 15.84 -2.27
C GLU A 230 -2.51 14.80 -1.21
N VAL A 231 -1.23 14.73 -0.84
CA VAL A 231 -0.81 13.91 0.31
C VAL A 231 -0.48 14.78 1.52
N PRO A 232 -0.80 14.35 2.77
CA PRO A 232 -0.44 15.11 3.96
C PRO A 232 1.07 15.37 4.05
N GLN A 233 1.46 16.60 4.38
CA GLN A 233 2.87 16.97 4.51
C GLN A 233 3.56 16.29 5.70
N SER A 234 2.81 15.86 6.72
CA SER A 234 3.36 15.22 7.91
C SER A 234 2.42 14.16 8.48
N ASN A 235 3.00 13.06 8.95
CA ASN A 235 2.29 11.98 9.63
C ASN A 235 2.86 11.79 11.05
N ARG A 236 2.94 12.85 11.88
CA ARG A 236 3.65 12.79 13.18
C ARG A 236 3.27 11.58 14.04
N GLY A 237 4.29 10.89 14.56
CA GLY A 237 4.12 9.75 15.48
C GLY A 237 3.54 8.48 14.84
N TRP A 238 3.58 8.34 13.51
CA TRP A 238 3.06 7.16 12.81
C TRP A 238 3.82 5.87 13.12
N LYS A 239 5.13 5.96 13.39
CA LYS A 239 6.01 4.80 13.58
C LYS A 239 5.66 3.99 14.81
N GLU A 240 5.28 4.65 15.90
CA GLU A 240 4.82 4.01 17.15
C GLU A 240 3.38 3.51 17.06
N LYS A 241 2.73 3.57 15.89
CA LYS A 241 1.32 3.18 15.74
C LYS A 241 1.20 2.10 14.69
N PHE A 242 1.41 0.87 15.12
CA PHE A 242 1.27 -0.31 14.26
C PHE A 242 0.48 -1.43 14.93
N VAL A 243 -0.13 -2.26 14.08
CA VAL A 243 -0.88 -3.44 14.45
C VAL A 243 -0.44 -4.58 13.55
N PHE A 244 -0.82 -5.81 13.89
CA PHE A 244 -0.60 -6.94 13.00
C PHE A 244 -1.94 -7.43 12.47
N ILE A 245 -1.93 -7.87 11.22
CA ILE A 245 -3.09 -8.48 10.59
C ILE A 245 -2.68 -9.90 10.22
N GLU A 246 -3.41 -10.86 10.75
CA GLU A 246 -3.33 -12.26 10.36
C GLU A 246 -4.26 -12.50 9.17
N PHE A 247 -3.72 -13.14 8.14
CA PHE A 247 -4.38 -13.40 6.88
C PHE A 247 -5.19 -14.71 6.98
N PRO A 248 -6.27 -14.86 6.18
CA PRO A 248 -7.00 -16.12 6.11
C PRO A 248 -6.08 -17.31 5.78
N PRO A 249 -6.42 -18.53 6.24
CA PRO A 249 -5.65 -19.73 5.92
C PRO A 249 -5.35 -19.88 4.42
N PHE A 250 -4.14 -20.32 4.09
CA PHE A 250 -3.65 -20.53 2.72
C PHE A 250 -3.55 -19.26 1.85
N PHE A 251 -3.77 -18.07 2.42
CA PHE A 251 -3.59 -16.79 1.73
C PHE A 251 -2.38 -16.04 2.28
N THR A 252 -1.22 -16.25 1.68
CA THR A 252 0.07 -15.64 2.07
C THR A 252 0.66 -14.85 0.89
N PRO A 253 0.09 -13.70 0.52
CA PRO A 253 0.51 -12.95 -0.68
C PRO A 253 1.96 -12.44 -0.59
N LEU A 254 2.51 -12.39 0.62
CA LEU A 254 3.86 -11.89 0.93
C LEU A 254 4.76 -13.01 1.46
N ALA A 255 4.44 -14.28 1.16
CA ALA A 255 5.26 -15.43 1.53
C ALA A 255 6.71 -15.27 1.03
N GLY A 256 7.67 -15.74 1.83
CA GLY A 256 9.10 -15.58 1.55
C GLY A 256 9.68 -14.19 1.83
N LEU A 257 8.86 -13.16 2.08
CA LEU A 257 9.35 -11.84 2.46
C LEU A 257 9.63 -11.76 3.96
N LYS A 258 10.80 -11.21 4.28
CA LYS A 258 11.23 -10.81 5.62
C LYS A 258 11.40 -9.29 5.66
N TRP A 259 11.53 -8.74 6.87
CA TRP A 259 11.91 -7.34 7.00
C TRP A 259 13.33 -7.15 6.45
N ASN A 260 13.47 -6.34 5.40
CA ASN A 260 14.75 -6.21 4.70
C ASN A 260 15.62 -5.09 5.27
N ASP A 261 16.94 -5.26 5.20
CA ASP A 261 17.96 -4.31 5.65
C ASP A 261 18.62 -3.57 4.47
N HIS A 262 18.15 -3.79 3.25
CA HIS A 262 18.60 -3.10 2.05
C HIS A 262 17.45 -2.92 1.05
N LEU A 263 17.66 -2.08 0.05
CA LEU A 263 16.68 -1.73 -0.98
C LEU A 263 17.35 -1.72 -2.35
N LEU A 264 16.72 -2.33 -3.35
CA LEU A 264 17.23 -2.32 -4.73
C LEU A 264 17.36 -0.89 -5.25
N ASP A 265 18.49 -0.58 -5.88
CA ASP A 265 18.77 0.72 -6.47
C ASP A 265 17.82 0.98 -7.66
N GLN A 266 17.40 2.23 -7.77
CA GLN A 266 16.46 2.69 -8.78
C GLN A 266 16.99 2.63 -10.19
N GLU A 267 18.30 2.70 -10.38
CA GLU A 267 18.89 2.53 -11.71
C GLU A 267 18.58 1.14 -12.28
N TYR A 268 18.48 0.13 -11.41
CA TYR A 268 18.11 -1.24 -11.76
C TYR A 268 16.60 -1.48 -11.77
N ALA A 269 15.84 -0.69 -11.00
CA ALA A 269 14.38 -0.83 -10.92
C ALA A 269 13.63 0.03 -11.97
N ALA A 270 14.28 1.04 -12.56
CA ALA A 270 13.65 1.93 -13.53
C ALA A 270 13.42 1.22 -14.87
N PRO A 271 12.17 1.12 -15.35
CA PRO A 271 11.94 0.57 -16.69
C PRO A 271 12.40 1.56 -17.76
N ALA A 272 12.94 1.02 -18.86
CA ALA A 272 13.21 1.81 -20.06
C ALA A 272 11.92 2.46 -20.59
N SER A 273 12.05 3.67 -21.14
CA SER A 273 10.93 4.33 -21.81
C SER A 273 10.47 3.51 -23.01
N SER A 274 9.17 3.52 -23.25
CA SER A 274 8.53 2.84 -24.38
C SER A 274 7.25 3.60 -24.76
N PRO A 275 6.80 3.52 -26.02
CA PRO A 275 5.66 4.29 -26.50
C PRO A 275 4.38 4.11 -25.67
N ASP A 276 4.13 2.90 -25.14
CA ASP A 276 2.97 2.61 -24.30
C ASP A 276 3.06 3.29 -22.92
N LEU A 277 4.23 3.32 -22.30
CA LEU A 277 4.45 3.99 -21.02
C LEU A 277 4.31 5.50 -21.14
N GLU A 278 4.85 6.10 -22.21
CA GLU A 278 4.74 7.54 -22.46
C GLU A 278 3.28 7.94 -22.76
N ALA A 279 2.56 7.14 -23.56
CA ALA A 279 1.15 7.39 -23.84
C ALA A 279 0.29 7.32 -22.57
N ASN A 280 0.50 6.31 -21.73
CA ASN A 280 -0.21 6.21 -20.45
C ASN A 280 0.16 7.36 -19.50
N LEU A 281 1.43 7.75 -19.42
CA LEU A 281 1.86 8.90 -18.64
C LEU A 281 1.20 10.19 -19.12
N GLU A 282 1.09 10.41 -20.43
CA GLU A 282 0.42 11.59 -20.97
C GLU A 282 -1.05 11.67 -20.53
N ILE A 283 -1.76 10.53 -20.52
CA ILE A 283 -3.13 10.46 -20.02
C ILE A 283 -3.18 10.75 -18.52
N LEU A 284 -2.27 10.16 -17.73
CA LEU A 284 -2.17 10.40 -16.28
C LEU A 284 -1.89 11.86 -15.93
N MET A 285 -1.12 12.57 -16.76
CA MET A 285 -0.75 13.96 -16.52
C MET A 285 -1.85 14.97 -16.91
N ARG A 286 -2.85 14.53 -17.68
CA ARG A 286 -3.98 15.37 -18.14
C ARG A 286 -5.23 15.25 -17.26
N GLY A 287 -5.37 14.14 -16.54
CA GLY A 287 -6.49 13.86 -15.63
C GLY A 287 -6.30 14.48 -14.25
#